data_AF-A0A3R8R482-F1
#
_entry.id   AF-A0A3R8R482-F1
#
_cell.length_a   1.000
_cell.length_b   1.000
_cell.length_c   1.000
_cell.angle_alpha   90.00
_cell.angle_beta   90.00
_cell.angle_gamma   90.00
#
_symmetry.space_group_name_H-M   'P 1'
#
loop_
_entity.id
_entity.type
_entity.pdbx_description
1 polymer ?
#
loop_
_entity_poly.entity_id
_entity_poly.type
_entity_poly.pdbx_seq_one_letter_code
_entity_poly.pdbx_strand_id
1 'polypeptide(L)'
;MPKDFNELPRQNEKNEALDYVKALIDQARIDGRNEDVVQLDKIIKLLNRKKYGLVWEEHAELVEEEMKTRIPVFIEDETRKIRANPEDKDYNFLLEGDNLHSLHLLEKTHAGRIDVIYIDPPYNRGKTDFKYNDLYVDKLDSFRHSKWLSFMSARLHLARGLLKKEGLIFISIDDYEFSQLKLLLDSIFGEENFVNTFVWKRNSSGKTEKDKFTVNTEYVLLYSKTRDFVLSPAYKPLSDATIKSYNKDDKDGRGRYASISLQKPKDPGPETTYDYVDNSGKVWNCPAKGWRMTYDKVKALENDNRLITSGKTLRVKDYWNERASEGKRIDTLWSDLPENTTGSKELDKVLREKGKFDNPKPTKLIERCLQISTKDALVLDFFAGSGTTGHAVAQLNKEDGGDRKYILCTNNENNICEEVTYKRLTNIQDDLPHNLKYFKTKFLSKDDEELEFSLLHHVHTLIELEHGIDLKESDKATAFSLSELRKLDLSGIKTVYVRQQSHAMMEKLDLVRFEGIELIDVPEYYFTKELREAGL
;
A
#
# COMPACT_ATOMS: atom_id res chain seq x y z
N MET A 1 16.41 39.95 7.71
CA MET A 1 15.94 40.48 6.41
C MET A 1 15.84 41.99 6.52
N PRO A 2 16.18 42.77 5.47
CA PRO A 2 15.95 44.21 5.49
C PRO A 2 14.47 44.50 5.77
N LYS A 3 14.18 45.56 6.55
CA LYS A 3 12.81 45.93 6.93
C LYS A 3 11.92 46.31 5.72
N ASP A 4 12.54 46.56 4.57
CA ASP A 4 11.86 47.00 3.34
C ASP A 4 11.90 45.95 2.22
N PHE A 5 12.27 44.71 2.51
CA PHE A 5 12.24 43.63 1.51
C PHE A 5 10.81 43.07 1.38
N ASN A 6 10.14 43.45 0.29
CA ASN A 6 8.86 42.87 -0.09
C ASN A 6 9.09 41.76 -1.13
N GLU A 7 8.94 40.50 -0.71
CA GLU A 7 9.13 39.32 -1.55
C GLU A 7 7.93 39.17 -2.51
N LEU A 8 7.97 39.87 -3.65
CA LEU A 8 6.98 39.69 -4.72
C LEU A 8 7.53 38.70 -5.75
N PRO A 9 6.82 37.59 -6.06
CA PRO A 9 7.17 36.77 -7.21
C PRO A 9 7.09 37.63 -8.48
N ARG A 10 7.91 37.35 -9.50
CA ARG A 10 7.80 37.99 -10.83
C ARG A 10 6.46 37.61 -11.48
N GLN A 11 5.39 38.28 -11.06
CA GLN A 11 4.01 37.96 -11.36
C GLN A 11 3.51 38.64 -12.65
N ASN A 12 4.35 39.48 -13.27
CA ASN A 12 3.92 40.38 -14.35
C ASN A 12 3.86 39.69 -15.72
N GLU A 13 4.88 38.94 -16.13
CA GLU A 13 4.98 38.38 -17.49
C GLU A 13 3.94 37.28 -17.80
N LYS A 14 3.60 36.44 -16.82
CA LYS A 14 2.59 35.39 -16.98
C LYS A 14 1.17 35.96 -17.11
N ASN A 15 0.84 36.99 -16.32
CA ASN A 15 -0.47 37.62 -16.37
C ASN A 15 -0.63 38.38 -17.70
N GLU A 16 0.40 39.09 -18.15
CA GLU A 16 0.44 39.74 -19.47
C GLU A 16 0.25 38.72 -20.61
N ALA A 17 0.94 37.57 -20.56
CA ALA A 17 0.77 36.50 -21.55
C ALA A 17 -0.64 35.88 -21.52
N LEU A 18 -1.21 35.66 -20.33
CA LEU A 18 -2.57 35.15 -20.18
C LEU A 18 -3.62 36.12 -20.73
N ASP A 19 -3.45 37.42 -20.47
CA ASP A 19 -4.38 38.44 -20.94
C ASP A 19 -4.28 38.62 -22.46
N TYR A 20 -3.08 38.49 -23.04
CA TYR A 20 -2.89 38.44 -24.49
C TYR A 20 -3.59 37.23 -25.13
N VAL A 21 -3.43 36.02 -24.57
CA VAL A 21 -4.08 34.82 -25.10
C VAL A 21 -5.61 34.90 -24.97
N LYS A 22 -6.16 35.46 -23.89
CA LYS A 22 -7.60 35.72 -23.75
C LYS A 22 -8.11 36.68 -24.84
N ALA A 23 -7.38 37.74 -25.14
CA ALA A 23 -7.74 38.66 -26.22
C ALA A 23 -7.76 37.95 -27.59
N LEU A 24 -6.84 37.01 -27.85
CA LEU A 24 -6.87 36.18 -29.06
C LEU A 24 -8.08 35.25 -29.11
N ILE A 25 -8.54 34.71 -27.97
CA ILE A 25 -9.77 33.89 -27.89
C ILE A 25 -10.99 34.73 -28.24
N ASP A 26 -11.10 35.92 -27.66
CA ASP A 26 -12.24 36.80 -27.92
C ASP A 26 -12.28 37.22 -29.39
N GLN A 27 -11.13 37.53 -30.00
CA GLN A 27 -11.05 37.78 -31.43
C GLN A 27 -11.40 36.55 -32.27
N ALA A 28 -10.91 35.36 -31.93
CA ALA A 28 -11.24 34.12 -32.64
C ALA A 28 -12.74 33.77 -32.59
N ARG A 29 -13.42 34.09 -31.47
CA ARG A 29 -14.88 33.97 -31.35
C ARG A 29 -15.61 34.94 -32.27
N ILE A 30 -15.17 36.20 -32.34
CA ILE A 30 -15.73 37.21 -33.25
C ILE A 30 -15.55 36.78 -34.71
N ASP A 31 -14.40 36.21 -35.04
CA ASP A 31 -14.05 35.77 -36.40
C ASP A 31 -14.66 34.41 -36.79
N GLY A 32 -15.34 33.71 -35.88
CA GLY A 32 -15.88 32.36 -36.13
C GLY A 32 -14.82 31.24 -36.25
N ARG A 33 -13.60 31.47 -35.76
CA ARG A 33 -12.48 30.52 -35.80
C ARG A 33 -12.53 29.55 -34.61
N ASN A 34 -13.50 28.63 -34.63
CA ASN A 34 -13.77 27.72 -33.51
C ASN A 34 -12.59 26.81 -33.13
N GLU A 35 -11.78 26.39 -34.10
CA GLU A 35 -10.60 25.56 -33.83
C GLU A 35 -9.52 26.32 -33.04
N ASP A 36 -9.31 27.60 -33.37
CA ASP A 36 -8.37 28.46 -32.65
C ASP A 36 -8.82 28.72 -31.21
N VAL A 37 -10.13 28.84 -30.97
CA VAL A 37 -10.69 28.95 -29.61
C VAL A 37 -10.32 27.73 -28.77
N VAL A 38 -10.41 26.52 -29.34
CA VAL A 38 -10.04 25.27 -28.65
C VAL A 38 -8.53 25.22 -28.37
N GLN A 39 -7.69 25.61 -29.33
CA GLN A 39 -6.24 25.60 -29.15
C GLN A 39 -5.76 26.66 -28.15
N LEU A 40 -6.32 27.87 -28.19
CA LEU A 40 -5.97 28.95 -27.28
C LEU A 40 -6.46 28.69 -25.84
N ASP A 41 -7.62 28.05 -25.67
CA ASP A 41 -8.09 27.59 -24.35
C ASP A 41 -7.13 26.53 -23.75
N LYS A 42 -6.59 25.64 -24.60
CA LYS A 42 -5.53 24.70 -24.21
C LYS A 42 -4.26 25.43 -23.78
N ILE A 43 -3.87 26.50 -24.47
CA ILE A 43 -2.72 27.35 -24.08
C ILE A 43 -2.94 28.03 -22.72
N ILE A 44 -4.13 28.58 -22.45
CA ILE A 44 -4.45 29.17 -21.13
C ILE A 44 -4.33 28.12 -20.03
N LYS A 45 -4.87 26.91 -20.25
CA LYS A 45 -4.76 25.79 -19.30
C LYS A 45 -3.30 25.41 -19.04
N LEU A 46 -2.46 25.38 -20.07
CA LEU A 46 -1.02 25.11 -19.95
C LEU A 46 -0.28 26.23 -19.21
N LEU A 47 -0.56 27.49 -19.52
CA LEU A 47 0.05 28.65 -18.84
C LEU A 47 -0.38 28.72 -17.37
N ASN A 48 -1.58 28.26 -17.03
CA ASN A 48 -2.07 28.16 -15.66
C ASN A 48 -1.55 26.94 -14.88
N ARG A 49 -0.68 26.10 -15.46
CA ARG A 49 -0.06 24.97 -14.73
C ARG A 49 0.64 25.45 -13.44
N LYS A 50 0.71 24.51 -12.47
CA LYS A 50 1.21 24.68 -11.09
C LYS A 50 2.46 25.55 -11.01
N LYS A 51 2.48 26.51 -10.06
CA LYS A 51 3.65 27.36 -9.76
C LYS A 51 4.82 26.58 -9.14
N TYR A 52 4.53 25.46 -8.47
CA TYR A 52 5.47 24.50 -7.90
C TYR A 52 4.87 23.10 -8.03
N GLY A 53 5.67 22.13 -8.44
CA GLY A 53 5.26 20.74 -8.60
C GLY A 53 5.81 20.09 -9.86
N LEU A 54 5.41 18.85 -10.09
CA LEU A 54 5.83 18.03 -11.22
C LEU A 54 4.99 18.33 -12.47
N VAL A 55 5.65 18.52 -13.61
CA VAL A 55 5.02 18.65 -14.94
C VAL A 55 5.77 17.73 -15.89
N TRP A 56 5.03 16.90 -16.65
CA TRP A 56 5.60 15.98 -17.63
C TRP A 56 4.72 15.90 -18.88
N GLU A 57 5.25 15.24 -19.91
CA GLU A 57 4.49 14.92 -21.13
C GLU A 57 3.71 13.62 -20.91
N GLU A 58 2.39 13.69 -21.09
CA GLU A 58 1.53 12.52 -20.88
C GLU A 58 1.66 11.55 -22.05
N HIS A 59 1.75 10.26 -21.72
CA HIS A 59 1.75 9.17 -22.68
C HIS A 59 0.58 8.24 -22.35
N ALA A 60 -0.11 7.73 -23.38
CA ALA A 60 -1.22 6.79 -23.22
C ALA A 60 -0.70 5.33 -23.19
N GLU A 61 -1.38 4.46 -22.46
CA GLU A 61 -1.12 3.01 -22.47
C GLU A 61 -2.08 2.26 -23.40
N LEU A 62 -1.62 1.16 -24.00
CA LEU A 62 -2.45 0.34 -24.90
C LEU A 62 -3.73 -0.15 -24.21
N VAL A 63 -3.61 -0.55 -22.94
CA VAL A 63 -4.75 -1.01 -22.14
C VAL A 63 -5.80 0.10 -21.96
N GLU A 64 -5.39 1.37 -21.83
CA GLU A 64 -6.32 2.51 -21.74
C GLU A 64 -7.05 2.73 -23.06
N GLU A 65 -6.36 2.58 -24.20
CA GLU A 65 -6.97 2.68 -25.52
C GLU A 65 -7.95 1.51 -25.77
N GLU A 66 -7.61 0.29 -25.37
CA GLU A 66 -8.52 -0.87 -25.47
C GLU A 66 -9.78 -0.70 -24.61
N MET A 67 -9.66 -0.14 -23.41
CA MET A 67 -10.80 0.10 -22.51
C MET A 67 -11.81 1.13 -23.07
N LYS A 68 -11.46 1.90 -24.10
CA LYS A 68 -12.41 2.80 -24.78
C LYS A 68 -13.45 2.02 -25.60
N THR A 69 -13.03 0.93 -26.24
CA THR A 69 -13.87 0.14 -27.16
C THR A 69 -14.25 -1.24 -26.60
N ARG A 70 -13.62 -1.69 -25.52
CA ARG A 70 -13.80 -3.02 -24.93
C ARG A 70 -14.05 -2.92 -23.43
N ILE A 71 -14.72 -3.91 -22.86
CA ILE A 71 -15.06 -3.95 -21.43
C ILE A 71 -14.13 -4.91 -20.70
N PRO A 72 -13.37 -4.45 -19.69
CA PRO A 72 -12.53 -5.33 -18.89
C PRO A 72 -13.39 -6.25 -18.02
N VAL A 73 -13.02 -7.52 -17.91
CA VAL A 73 -13.63 -8.54 -17.02
C VAL A 73 -12.57 -9.46 -16.42
N PHE A 74 -12.94 -10.18 -15.36
CA PHE A 74 -12.16 -11.29 -14.80
C PHE A 74 -12.80 -12.64 -15.13
N ILE A 75 -11.96 -13.64 -15.39
CA ILE A 75 -12.36 -15.04 -15.53
C ILE A 75 -11.59 -15.89 -14.52
N GLU A 76 -12.31 -16.74 -13.80
CA GLU A 76 -11.67 -17.71 -12.91
C GLU A 76 -11.03 -18.87 -13.66
N ASP A 77 -9.79 -19.20 -13.27
CA ASP A 77 -9.17 -20.47 -13.56
C ASP A 77 -9.39 -21.43 -12.38
N GLU A 78 -10.49 -22.18 -12.42
CA GLU A 78 -10.88 -23.11 -11.34
C GLU A 78 -9.82 -24.20 -11.10
N THR A 79 -8.97 -24.49 -12.10
CA THR A 79 -7.91 -25.51 -11.96
C THR A 79 -6.76 -25.05 -11.05
N ARG A 80 -6.69 -23.75 -10.78
CA ARG A 80 -5.69 -23.11 -9.91
C ARG A 80 -6.27 -22.63 -8.59
N LYS A 81 -7.51 -23.00 -8.26
CA LYS A 81 -8.08 -22.72 -6.94
C LYS A 81 -7.33 -23.53 -5.87
N ILE A 82 -6.91 -22.87 -4.80
CA ILE A 82 -6.32 -23.50 -3.62
C ILE A 82 -7.31 -23.44 -2.47
N ARG A 83 -7.62 -24.60 -1.89
CA ARG A 83 -8.43 -24.73 -0.68
C ARG A 83 -7.68 -25.53 0.39
N ALA A 84 -6.74 -24.85 1.03
CA ALA A 84 -5.84 -25.46 2.01
C ALA A 84 -6.28 -25.25 3.47
N ASN A 85 -7.18 -24.30 3.72
CA ASN A 85 -7.76 -24.06 5.04
C ASN A 85 -9.30 -24.17 4.97
N PRO A 86 -9.88 -25.38 5.11
CA PRO A 86 -11.33 -25.58 4.95
C PRO A 86 -12.21 -24.88 6.00
N GLU A 87 -11.63 -24.54 7.15
CA GLU A 87 -12.31 -23.82 8.24
C GLU A 87 -12.42 -22.32 7.95
N ASP A 88 -11.52 -21.78 7.14
CA ASP A 88 -11.60 -20.41 6.63
C ASP A 88 -12.47 -20.40 5.38
N LYS A 89 -13.54 -19.61 5.41
CA LYS A 89 -14.43 -19.45 4.26
C LYS A 89 -13.96 -18.36 3.32
N ASP A 90 -13.01 -17.55 3.77
CA ASP A 90 -12.50 -16.46 2.99
C ASP A 90 -11.38 -16.92 2.07
N TYR A 91 -11.25 -16.21 0.97
CA TYR A 91 -10.27 -16.46 -0.07
C TYR A 91 -9.41 -15.21 -0.29
N ASN A 92 -8.14 -15.47 -0.56
CA ASN A 92 -7.25 -14.48 -1.14
C ASN A 92 -7.35 -14.54 -2.67
N PHE A 93 -6.85 -13.52 -3.36
CA PHE A 93 -6.93 -13.47 -4.83
C PHE A 93 -5.58 -13.25 -5.49
N LEU A 94 -5.35 -13.99 -6.57
CA LEU A 94 -4.27 -13.73 -7.53
C LEU A 94 -4.90 -13.37 -8.88
N LEU A 95 -4.62 -12.15 -9.33
CA LEU A 95 -5.09 -11.56 -10.57
C LEU A 95 -3.94 -11.59 -11.59
N GLU A 96 -4.04 -12.49 -12.55
CA GLU A 96 -3.13 -12.57 -13.70
C GLU A 96 -3.56 -11.57 -14.77
N GLY A 97 -2.72 -10.59 -15.05
CA GLY A 97 -2.96 -9.65 -16.15
C GLY A 97 -2.28 -8.30 -15.95
N ASP A 98 -2.65 -7.36 -16.81
CA ASP A 98 -2.24 -5.97 -16.62
C ASP A 98 -2.85 -5.41 -15.33
N ASN A 99 -2.05 -4.65 -14.59
CA ASN A 99 -2.45 -4.11 -13.30
C ASN A 99 -3.35 -2.87 -13.43
N LEU A 100 -3.25 -2.08 -14.50
CA LEU A 100 -4.20 -0.99 -14.75
C LEU A 100 -5.59 -1.55 -15.07
N HIS A 101 -5.66 -2.61 -15.89
CA HIS A 101 -6.90 -3.39 -16.11
C HIS A 101 -7.49 -3.88 -14.78
N SER A 102 -6.65 -4.53 -13.97
CA SER A 102 -7.10 -5.11 -12.70
C SER A 102 -7.57 -4.04 -11.70
N LEU A 103 -6.88 -2.91 -11.63
CA LEU A 103 -7.28 -1.78 -10.77
C LEU A 103 -8.62 -1.16 -11.19
N HIS A 104 -8.93 -1.07 -12.49
CA HIS A 104 -10.26 -0.64 -12.95
C HIS A 104 -11.37 -1.58 -12.49
N LEU A 105 -11.15 -2.90 -12.54
CA LEU A 105 -12.12 -3.86 -12.02
C LEU A 105 -12.22 -3.84 -10.50
N LEU A 106 -11.10 -3.63 -9.80
CA LEU A 106 -11.09 -3.46 -8.35
C LEU A 106 -11.80 -2.17 -7.92
N GLU A 107 -11.83 -1.12 -8.74
CA GLU A 107 -12.61 0.10 -8.42
C GLU A 107 -14.10 -0.22 -8.22
N LYS A 108 -14.61 -1.22 -8.95
CA LYS A 108 -16.01 -1.64 -8.86
C LYS A 108 -16.33 -2.40 -7.57
N THR A 109 -15.36 -3.10 -6.99
CA THR A 109 -15.57 -4.05 -5.87
C THR A 109 -14.93 -3.58 -4.57
N HIS A 110 -13.86 -2.77 -4.65
CA HIS A 110 -12.95 -2.45 -3.55
C HIS A 110 -12.73 -0.93 -3.35
N ALA A 111 -13.49 -0.06 -4.03
CA ALA A 111 -13.42 1.38 -3.78
C ALA A 111 -13.63 1.69 -2.29
N GLY A 112 -12.63 2.35 -1.67
CA GLY A 112 -12.68 2.68 -0.25
C GLY A 112 -12.56 1.52 0.73
N ARG A 113 -12.11 0.33 0.30
CA ARG A 113 -12.09 -0.91 1.12
C ARG A 113 -10.71 -1.47 1.44
N ILE A 114 -9.65 -1.03 0.77
CA ILE A 114 -8.28 -1.54 0.98
C ILE A 114 -7.64 -0.86 2.20
N ASP A 115 -7.12 -1.63 3.14
CA ASP A 115 -6.43 -1.10 4.32
C ASP A 115 -4.98 -0.70 4.01
N VAL A 116 -4.29 -1.54 3.25
CA VAL A 116 -2.87 -1.36 2.95
C VAL A 116 -2.59 -1.70 1.49
N ILE A 117 -1.83 -0.83 0.84
CA ILE A 117 -1.19 -1.13 -0.44
C ILE A 117 0.31 -1.23 -0.20
N TYR A 118 0.92 -2.30 -0.68
CA TYR A 118 2.37 -2.36 -0.87
C TYR A 118 2.65 -2.59 -2.35
N ILE A 119 3.55 -1.80 -2.94
CA ILE A 119 4.00 -2.04 -4.31
C ILE A 119 5.51 -1.89 -4.45
N ASP A 120 6.05 -2.68 -5.37
CA ASP A 120 7.44 -2.65 -5.82
C ASP A 120 7.48 -2.40 -7.34
N PRO A 121 7.21 -1.16 -7.79
CA PRO A 121 7.15 -0.83 -9.21
C PRO A 121 8.53 -0.97 -9.89
N PRO A 122 8.60 -1.00 -11.22
CA PRO A 122 9.87 -0.94 -11.94
C PRO A 122 10.61 0.37 -11.63
N TYR A 123 11.94 0.31 -11.46
CA TYR A 123 12.74 1.46 -10.98
C TYR A 123 13.32 2.34 -12.10
N ASN A 124 13.01 2.02 -13.36
CA ASN A 124 13.40 2.78 -14.54
C ASN A 124 14.93 2.96 -14.71
N ARG A 125 15.71 1.90 -14.55
CA ARG A 125 17.19 1.94 -14.66
C ARG A 125 17.73 2.00 -16.10
N GLY A 126 16.86 1.86 -17.11
CA GLY A 126 17.22 1.91 -18.54
C GLY A 126 17.88 0.65 -19.11
N LYS A 127 17.67 -0.52 -18.47
CA LYS A 127 17.98 -1.87 -19.00
C LYS A 127 16.66 -2.59 -19.32
N THR A 128 16.59 -3.90 -19.06
CA THR A 128 15.36 -4.72 -19.09
C THR A 128 14.45 -4.50 -17.86
N ASP A 129 14.49 -3.31 -17.26
CA ASP A 129 13.89 -3.03 -15.95
C ASP A 129 12.48 -2.45 -16.04
N PHE A 130 12.20 -1.65 -17.08
CA PHE A 130 10.90 -1.02 -17.29
C PHE A 130 10.46 -1.19 -18.73
N LYS A 131 9.24 -1.69 -18.92
CA LYS A 131 8.53 -1.73 -20.20
C LYS A 131 7.36 -0.76 -20.18
N TYR A 132 7.13 -0.10 -21.31
CA TYR A 132 5.96 0.72 -21.56
C TYR A 132 5.36 0.32 -22.91
N ASN A 133 4.11 -0.12 -22.92
CA ASN A 133 3.46 -0.73 -24.09
C ASN A 133 4.33 -1.84 -24.72
N ASP A 134 4.70 -2.83 -23.90
CA ASP A 134 5.50 -4.02 -24.26
C ASP A 134 6.95 -3.76 -24.72
N LEU A 135 7.37 -2.50 -24.80
CA LEU A 135 8.71 -2.10 -25.23
C LEU A 135 9.55 -1.64 -24.04
N TYR A 136 10.77 -2.15 -23.94
CA TYR A 136 11.73 -1.66 -22.94
C TYR A 136 12.06 -0.20 -23.20
N VAL A 137 12.02 0.60 -22.13
CA VAL A 137 12.35 2.02 -22.20
C VAL A 137 13.86 2.17 -22.06
N ASP A 138 14.50 2.59 -23.16
CA ASP A 138 15.95 2.77 -23.23
C ASP A 138 16.42 3.91 -22.31
N LYS A 139 17.65 3.80 -21.81
CA LYS A 139 18.26 4.84 -20.97
C LYS A 139 18.42 6.20 -21.69
N LEU A 140 18.55 6.19 -23.02
CA LEU A 140 18.70 7.37 -23.87
C LEU A 140 17.36 7.94 -24.35
N ASP A 141 16.23 7.31 -24.02
CA ASP A 141 14.91 7.83 -24.36
C ASP A 141 14.64 9.14 -23.59
N SER A 142 14.46 10.24 -24.33
CA SER A 142 14.21 11.56 -23.76
C SER A 142 12.92 11.63 -22.94
N PHE A 143 11.97 10.73 -23.19
CA PHE A 143 10.69 10.65 -22.50
C PHE A 143 10.65 9.58 -21.43
N ARG A 144 11.79 8.97 -21.08
CA ARG A 144 11.85 7.86 -20.12
C ARG A 144 11.15 8.14 -18.78
N HIS A 145 11.38 9.32 -18.21
CA HIS A 145 10.74 9.73 -16.96
C HIS A 145 9.26 10.06 -17.16
N SER A 146 8.91 10.71 -18.27
CA SER A 146 7.52 11.04 -18.63
C SER A 146 6.65 9.80 -18.83
N LYS A 147 7.19 8.76 -19.49
CA LYS A 147 6.54 7.46 -19.67
C LYS A 147 6.33 6.75 -18.33
N TRP A 148 7.36 6.71 -17.48
CA TRP A 148 7.26 6.12 -16.15
C TRP A 148 6.26 6.86 -15.27
N LEU A 149 6.24 8.20 -15.32
CA LEU A 149 5.26 9.01 -14.60
C LEU A 149 3.84 8.79 -15.10
N SER A 150 3.62 8.68 -16.42
CA SER A 150 2.30 8.38 -16.99
C SER A 150 1.80 7.02 -16.51
N PHE A 151 2.66 5.99 -16.60
CA PHE A 151 2.40 4.63 -16.13
C PHE A 151 2.04 4.58 -14.63
N MET A 152 2.84 5.23 -13.77
CA MET A 152 2.59 5.24 -12.34
C MET A 152 1.39 6.11 -11.96
N SER A 153 1.18 7.24 -12.63
CA SER A 153 0.09 8.17 -12.35
C SER A 153 -1.27 7.50 -12.51
N ALA A 154 -1.50 6.81 -13.64
CA ALA A 154 -2.79 6.14 -13.90
C ALA A 154 -3.14 5.15 -12.77
N ARG A 155 -2.18 4.32 -12.37
CA ARG A 155 -2.33 3.31 -11.31
C ARG A 155 -2.51 3.92 -9.94
N LEU A 156 -1.72 4.94 -9.58
CA LEU A 156 -1.76 5.57 -8.26
C LEU A 156 -3.05 6.36 -8.01
N HIS A 157 -3.67 6.93 -9.05
CA HIS A 157 -4.99 7.57 -8.91
C HIS A 157 -6.06 6.54 -8.53
N LEU A 158 -6.10 5.38 -9.19
CA LEU A 158 -7.01 4.29 -8.86
C LEU A 158 -6.72 3.73 -7.47
N ALA A 159 -5.45 3.45 -7.16
CA ALA A 159 -5.01 2.96 -5.85
C ALA A 159 -5.49 3.86 -4.70
N ARG A 160 -5.44 5.19 -4.87
CA ARG A 160 -5.98 6.14 -3.88
C ARG A 160 -7.49 6.00 -3.72
N GLY A 161 -8.23 5.75 -4.80
CA GLY A 161 -9.67 5.44 -4.77
C GLY A 161 -9.98 4.20 -3.95
N LEU A 162 -9.19 3.14 -4.11
CA LEU A 162 -9.34 1.85 -3.42
C LEU A 162 -9.07 1.89 -1.91
N LEU A 163 -8.15 2.73 -1.44
CA LEU A 163 -7.80 2.80 -0.02
C LEU A 163 -8.98 3.24 0.87
N LYS A 164 -9.10 2.67 2.07
CA LYS A 164 -9.93 3.23 3.17
C LYS A 164 -9.44 4.63 3.54
N LYS A 165 -10.27 5.39 4.26
CA LYS A 165 -9.93 6.75 4.71
C LYS A 165 -8.63 6.78 5.53
N GLU A 166 -8.45 5.77 6.38
CA GLU A 166 -7.28 5.53 7.25
C GLU A 166 -6.17 4.73 6.54
N GLY A 167 -6.40 4.32 5.29
CA GLY A 167 -5.56 3.37 4.56
C GLY A 167 -4.16 3.92 4.24
N LEU A 168 -3.21 3.00 4.17
CA LEU A 168 -1.78 3.27 3.98
C LEU A 168 -1.27 2.74 2.65
N ILE A 169 -0.33 3.44 2.02
CA ILE A 169 0.41 2.94 0.85
C ILE A 169 1.91 2.99 1.10
N PHE A 170 2.56 1.86 0.86
CA PHE A 170 4.00 1.66 0.91
C PHE A 170 4.52 1.44 -0.51
N ILE A 171 5.55 2.19 -0.92
CA ILE A 171 6.13 2.06 -2.26
C ILE A 171 7.64 1.94 -2.14
N SER A 172 8.17 0.80 -2.55
CA SER A 172 9.62 0.60 -2.70
C SER A 172 10.13 1.32 -3.93
N ILE A 173 11.27 2.00 -3.81
CA ILE A 173 11.92 2.70 -4.92
C ILE A 173 13.42 2.88 -4.66
N ASP A 174 14.21 3.02 -5.71
CA ASP A 174 15.61 3.46 -5.61
C ASP A 174 15.78 4.95 -5.92
N ASP A 175 17.04 5.40 -6.08
CA ASP A 175 17.37 6.80 -6.34
C ASP A 175 16.99 7.32 -7.73
N TYR A 176 16.67 6.46 -8.71
CA TYR A 176 16.40 6.88 -10.09
C TYR A 176 15.09 7.65 -10.23
N GLU A 177 14.03 7.19 -9.55
CA GLU A 177 12.69 7.80 -9.62
C GLU A 177 12.17 8.26 -8.25
N PHE A 178 12.99 8.23 -7.20
CA PHE A 178 12.57 8.65 -5.85
C PHE A 178 11.93 10.05 -5.84
N SER A 179 12.58 11.04 -6.48
CA SER A 179 12.12 12.43 -6.45
C SER A 179 10.83 12.61 -7.26
N GLN A 180 10.76 11.99 -8.43
CA GLN A 180 9.64 11.98 -9.35
C GLN A 180 8.43 11.33 -8.69
N LEU A 181 8.61 10.16 -8.07
CA LEU A 181 7.58 9.46 -7.32
C LEU A 181 7.09 10.28 -6.12
N LYS A 182 8.00 10.88 -5.33
CA LYS A 182 7.62 11.70 -4.17
C LYS A 182 6.72 12.87 -4.58
N LEU A 183 7.09 13.61 -5.63
CA LEU A 183 6.28 14.73 -6.12
C LEU A 183 4.98 14.28 -6.77
N LEU A 184 4.97 13.10 -7.43
CA LEU A 184 3.74 12.50 -7.96
C LEU A 184 2.79 12.15 -6.82
N LEU A 185 3.28 11.50 -5.76
CA LEU A 185 2.48 11.17 -4.57
C LEU A 185 1.98 12.42 -3.85
N ASP A 186 2.80 13.46 -3.69
CA ASP A 186 2.35 14.75 -3.15
C ASP A 186 1.20 15.35 -3.97
N SER A 187 1.20 15.14 -5.29
CA SER A 187 0.14 15.63 -6.16
C SER A 187 -1.16 14.81 -6.09
N ILE A 188 -1.07 13.50 -5.86
CA ILE A 188 -2.20 12.56 -5.86
C ILE A 188 -2.81 12.45 -4.45
N PHE A 189 -1.96 12.22 -3.45
CA PHE A 189 -2.36 12.01 -2.06
C PHE A 189 -2.43 13.31 -1.27
N GLY A 190 -1.74 14.37 -1.68
CA GLY A 190 -1.56 15.58 -0.89
C GLY A 190 -0.30 15.46 -0.02
N GLU A 191 0.56 16.48 -0.05
CA GLU A 191 1.79 16.54 0.75
C GLU A 191 1.51 16.37 2.24
N GLU A 192 0.34 16.85 2.70
CA GLU A 192 -0.09 16.77 4.09
C GLU A 192 -0.39 15.36 4.59
N ASN A 193 -0.47 14.38 3.68
CA ASN A 193 -0.73 12.97 3.94
C ASN A 193 0.55 12.11 3.77
N PHE A 194 1.70 12.74 3.49
CA PHE A 194 3.01 12.11 3.63
C PHE A 194 3.26 11.74 5.09
N VAL A 195 3.59 10.47 5.34
CA VAL A 195 3.80 9.96 6.70
C VAL A 195 5.30 9.83 6.99
N ASN A 196 6.04 9.12 6.13
CA ASN A 196 7.47 8.90 6.35
C ASN A 196 8.21 8.38 5.10
N THR A 197 9.55 8.44 5.16
CA THR A 197 10.45 7.73 4.24
C THR A 197 11.35 6.81 5.06
N PHE A 198 11.30 5.51 4.78
CA PHE A 198 12.23 4.53 5.34
C PHE A 198 13.39 4.31 4.37
N VAL A 199 14.60 4.16 4.91
CA VAL A 199 15.82 3.82 4.20
C VAL A 199 16.19 2.40 4.55
N TRP A 200 16.10 1.50 3.60
CA TRP A 200 16.42 0.10 3.77
C TRP A 200 17.82 -0.21 3.22
N LYS A 201 18.64 -0.88 4.03
CA LYS A 201 19.96 -1.35 3.60
C LYS A 201 19.82 -2.61 2.76
N ARG A 202 19.72 -2.44 1.44
CA ARG A 202 19.49 -3.55 0.47
C ARG A 202 20.70 -4.46 0.27
N ASN A 203 21.91 -3.98 0.56
CA ASN A 203 23.13 -4.78 0.47
C ASN A 203 24.22 -4.26 1.42
N SER A 204 25.13 -5.15 1.84
CA SER A 204 26.33 -4.82 2.62
C SER A 204 27.60 -4.64 1.78
N SER A 205 27.50 -4.69 0.44
CA SER A 205 28.67 -4.79 -0.43
C SER A 205 29.46 -3.49 -0.45
N GLY A 206 30.75 -3.57 -0.13
CA GLY A 206 31.74 -2.51 -0.32
C GLY A 206 32.42 -2.59 -1.68
N LYS A 207 31.69 -2.93 -2.76
CA LYS A 207 32.28 -2.94 -4.10
C LYS A 207 32.72 -1.51 -4.42
N THR A 208 34.03 -1.31 -4.55
CA THR A 208 34.61 -0.03 -4.96
C THR A 208 34.11 0.27 -6.36
N GLU A 209 33.20 1.23 -6.47
CA GLU A 209 32.80 1.77 -7.75
C GLU A 209 33.88 2.76 -8.21
N LYS A 210 34.29 2.65 -9.47
CA LYS A 210 35.21 3.62 -10.05
C LYS A 210 34.46 4.96 -10.17
N ASP A 211 35.06 6.02 -9.64
CA ASP A 211 34.56 7.41 -9.73
C ASP A 211 33.20 7.68 -9.03
N LYS A 212 32.71 6.75 -8.18
CA LYS A 212 31.41 6.90 -7.47
C LYS A 212 31.42 6.27 -6.07
N PHE A 213 30.47 6.70 -5.23
CA PHE A 213 30.17 6.04 -3.96
C PHE A 213 29.20 4.89 -4.18
N THR A 214 29.42 3.78 -3.46
CA THR A 214 28.56 2.60 -3.53
C THR A 214 27.18 2.91 -2.96
N VAL A 215 26.13 2.64 -3.73
CA VAL A 215 24.73 2.82 -3.29
C VAL A 215 24.22 1.52 -2.67
N ASN A 216 24.11 1.51 -1.33
CA ASN A 216 23.76 0.33 -0.54
C ASN A 216 22.35 0.38 0.05
N THR A 217 21.58 1.39 -0.33
CA THR A 217 20.26 1.68 0.20
C THR A 217 19.22 1.77 -0.90
N GLU A 218 17.99 1.45 -0.54
CA GLU A 218 16.75 1.73 -1.28
C GLU A 218 15.77 2.40 -0.30
N TYR A 219 14.69 2.96 -0.82
CA TYR A 219 13.69 3.70 -0.05
C TYR A 219 12.36 2.98 -0.03
N VAL A 220 11.61 3.15 1.06
CA VAL A 220 10.18 2.82 1.12
C VAL A 220 9.45 4.10 1.52
N LEU A 221 8.65 4.64 0.61
CA LEU A 221 7.79 5.79 0.87
C LEU A 221 6.49 5.32 1.54
N LEU A 222 6.05 6.03 2.58
CA LEU A 222 4.77 5.80 3.25
C LEU A 222 3.88 7.04 3.14
N TYR A 223 2.72 6.84 2.52
CA TYR A 223 1.62 7.81 2.47
C TYR A 223 0.37 7.22 3.10
N SER A 224 -0.52 8.10 3.51
CA SER A 224 -1.89 7.79 3.91
C SER A 224 -2.87 8.35 2.89
N LYS A 225 -4.09 7.79 2.80
CA LYS A 225 -5.15 8.41 1.99
C LYS A 225 -5.58 9.76 2.54
N THR A 226 -5.67 9.85 3.87
CA THR A 226 -6.02 11.07 4.62
C THR A 226 -5.26 11.11 5.94
N ARG A 227 -5.32 12.24 6.65
CA ARG A 227 -4.72 12.44 7.98
C ARG A 227 -5.34 11.61 9.10
N ASP A 228 -6.37 10.82 8.84
CA ASP A 228 -7.04 9.99 9.85
C ASP A 228 -6.36 8.63 10.08
N PHE A 229 -5.19 8.40 9.45
CA PHE A 229 -4.45 7.15 9.57
C PHE A 229 -4.07 6.81 11.01
N VAL A 230 -4.01 5.50 11.30
CA VAL A 230 -3.53 4.95 12.56
C VAL A 230 -2.35 4.03 12.28
N LEU A 231 -1.24 4.23 13.02
CA LEU A 231 -0.05 3.38 12.89
C LEU A 231 0.04 2.42 14.07
N SER A 232 -0.02 1.12 13.78
CA SER A 232 0.30 0.08 14.76
C SER A 232 1.77 0.18 15.18
N PRO A 233 2.09 -0.09 16.46
CA PRO A 233 3.46 -0.07 16.93
C PRO A 233 4.24 -1.26 16.36
N ALA A 234 5.19 -0.98 15.46
CA ALA A 234 6.15 -1.97 14.97
C ALA A 234 7.50 -1.82 15.68
N TYR A 235 8.18 -2.95 15.90
CA TYR A 235 9.42 -3.03 16.65
C TYR A 235 10.53 -3.73 15.86
N LYS A 236 11.77 -3.30 16.09
CA LYS A 236 12.99 -3.98 15.66
C LYS A 236 13.73 -4.58 16.86
N PRO A 237 14.57 -5.60 16.65
CA PRO A 237 15.38 -6.17 17.71
C PRO A 237 16.25 -5.11 18.41
N LEU A 238 16.50 -5.33 19.70
CA LEU A 238 17.43 -4.49 20.44
C LEU A 238 18.86 -4.75 20.00
N SER A 239 19.68 -3.71 20.03
CA SER A 239 21.11 -3.86 19.73
C SER A 239 21.81 -4.68 20.81
N ASP A 240 22.84 -5.42 20.44
CA ASP A 240 23.70 -6.15 21.39
C ASP A 240 24.23 -5.26 22.51
N ALA A 241 24.56 -3.99 22.19
CA ALA A 241 24.99 -3.01 23.18
C ALA A 241 23.90 -2.72 24.21
N THR A 242 22.64 -2.62 23.76
CA THR A 242 21.49 -2.45 24.66
C THR A 242 21.30 -3.69 25.52
N ILE A 243 21.30 -4.89 24.92
CA ILE A 243 21.16 -6.16 25.66
C ILE A 243 22.27 -6.30 26.71
N LYS A 244 23.53 -6.05 26.33
CA LYS A 244 24.70 -6.07 27.23
C LYS A 244 24.65 -5.01 28.33
N SER A 245 23.88 -3.93 28.15
CA SER A 245 23.76 -2.89 29.18
C SER A 245 22.95 -3.34 30.40
N TYR A 246 22.04 -4.32 30.24
CA TYR A 246 21.31 -4.94 31.35
C TYR A 246 22.21 -5.97 32.03
N ASN A 247 23.26 -5.53 32.73
CA ASN A 247 24.31 -6.39 33.29
C ASN A 247 24.39 -6.41 34.82
N LYS A 248 23.48 -5.72 35.51
CA LYS A 248 23.40 -5.71 36.97
C LYS A 248 22.13 -6.40 37.42
N ASP A 249 22.15 -6.96 38.63
CA ASP A 249 20.99 -7.61 39.23
C ASP A 249 21.10 -7.42 40.75
N ASP A 250 20.08 -6.79 41.34
CA ASP A 250 20.02 -6.55 42.78
C ASP A 250 19.38 -7.74 43.52
N LYS A 251 18.97 -8.79 42.79
CA LYS A 251 18.27 -9.98 43.27
C LYS A 251 16.97 -9.66 44.01
N ASP A 252 16.29 -8.59 43.59
CA ASP A 252 15.02 -8.11 44.16
C ASP A 252 13.77 -8.73 43.49
N GLY A 253 13.97 -9.69 42.58
CA GLY A 253 12.90 -10.36 41.83
C GLY A 253 12.51 -9.68 40.50
N ARG A 254 12.97 -8.44 40.23
CA ARG A 254 12.68 -7.71 38.98
C ARG A 254 13.63 -8.07 37.83
N GLY A 255 14.69 -8.80 38.15
CA GLY A 255 15.68 -9.31 37.20
C GLY A 255 16.78 -8.30 36.85
N ARG A 256 17.48 -8.57 35.75
CA ARG A 256 18.63 -7.75 35.32
C ARG A 256 18.19 -6.33 34.96
N TYR A 257 18.99 -5.33 35.34
CA TYR A 257 18.75 -3.93 35.01
C TYR A 257 19.93 -3.26 34.32
N ALA A 258 19.63 -2.24 33.53
CA ALA A 258 20.58 -1.29 32.99
C ALA A 258 20.58 -0.01 33.84
N SER A 259 21.75 0.63 33.97
CA SER A 259 21.87 1.90 34.68
C SER A 259 21.72 3.06 33.72
N ILE A 260 20.62 3.81 33.83
CA ILE A 260 20.30 4.92 32.93
C ILE A 260 20.55 6.26 33.62
N SER A 261 21.09 7.22 32.86
CA SER A 261 21.32 8.58 33.36
C SER A 261 19.99 9.32 33.55
N LEU A 262 19.81 10.00 34.68
CA LEU A 262 18.67 10.90 34.91
C LEU A 262 18.89 12.30 34.33
N GLN A 263 20.02 12.57 33.68
CA GLN A 263 20.26 13.84 32.99
C GLN A 263 19.66 13.82 31.57
N LYS A 264 19.03 14.93 31.16
CA LYS A 264 18.54 15.12 29.78
C LYS A 264 19.69 15.22 28.76
N PRO A 265 19.48 14.75 27.52
CA PRO A 265 20.48 14.89 26.46
C PRO A 265 20.65 16.36 25.97
N LYS A 266 19.58 17.16 25.99
CA LYS A 266 19.54 18.59 25.64
C LYS A 266 18.42 19.32 26.41
N ASP A 267 18.57 20.64 26.49
CA ASP A 267 17.60 21.67 26.93
C ASP A 267 16.83 21.39 28.24
N PRO A 268 17.16 22.09 29.36
CA PRO A 268 16.39 21.99 30.58
C PRO A 268 14.99 22.61 30.41
N GLY A 269 13.98 21.97 31.00
CA GLY A 269 12.64 22.54 31.17
C GLY A 269 12.44 23.03 32.61
N PRO A 270 11.55 24.00 32.86
CA PRO A 270 11.34 24.57 34.20
C PRO A 270 10.96 23.51 35.24
N GLU A 271 10.12 22.54 34.88
CA GLU A 271 9.70 21.40 35.72
C GLU A 271 10.78 20.33 35.93
N THR A 272 11.92 20.49 35.27
CA THR A 272 13.07 19.56 35.33
C THR A 272 14.35 20.22 35.82
N THR A 273 14.28 21.48 36.25
CA THR A 273 15.42 22.27 36.72
C THR A 273 15.28 22.49 38.23
N TYR A 274 15.82 21.56 39.02
CA TYR A 274 15.70 21.60 40.48
C TYR A 274 16.85 20.82 41.12
N ASP A 275 17.24 21.18 42.34
CA ASP A 275 18.10 20.33 43.16
C ASP A 275 17.24 19.23 43.80
N TYR A 276 17.74 18.00 43.80
CA TYR A 276 17.01 16.85 44.34
C TYR A 276 17.52 16.50 45.74
N VAL A 277 16.61 16.36 46.72
CA VAL A 277 16.96 15.92 48.08
C VAL A 277 16.49 14.49 48.30
N ASP A 278 17.46 13.59 48.49
CA ASP A 278 17.16 12.18 48.71
C ASP A 278 16.67 11.90 50.15
N ASN A 279 16.18 10.69 50.41
CA ASN A 279 15.64 10.27 51.71
C ASN A 279 16.67 10.31 52.85
N SER A 280 17.96 10.37 52.54
CA SER A 280 19.04 10.54 53.53
C SER A 280 19.34 12.01 53.84
N GLY A 281 18.71 12.95 53.13
CA GLY A 281 18.96 14.39 53.24
C GLY A 281 20.12 14.89 52.37
N LYS A 282 20.71 14.04 51.52
CA LYS A 282 21.77 14.46 50.61
C LYS A 282 21.19 15.23 49.42
N VAL A 283 21.81 16.37 49.12
CA VAL A 283 21.43 17.24 48.00
C VAL A 283 22.19 16.83 46.73
N TRP A 284 21.44 16.64 45.65
CA TRP A 284 21.94 16.36 44.31
C TRP A 284 21.67 17.57 43.43
N ASN A 285 22.73 18.32 43.14
CA ASN A 285 22.64 19.52 42.32
C ASN A 285 22.07 19.21 40.93
N CYS A 286 21.19 20.08 40.45
CA CYS A 286 20.62 19.98 39.12
C CYS A 286 21.72 19.90 38.06
N PRO A 287 21.70 18.91 37.16
CA PRO A 287 22.59 18.89 36.01
C PRO A 287 22.37 20.14 35.14
N ALA A 288 23.41 20.60 34.44
CA ALA A 288 23.32 21.76 33.55
C ALA A 288 22.25 21.63 32.45
N LYS A 289 21.86 20.39 32.10
CA LYS A 289 20.81 20.11 31.10
C LYS A 289 19.44 19.77 31.72
N GLY A 290 19.32 19.86 33.04
CA GLY A 290 18.13 19.44 33.77
C GLY A 290 18.00 17.91 33.92
N TRP A 291 17.07 17.51 34.77
CA TRP A 291 16.65 16.13 34.99
C TRP A 291 15.72 15.62 33.88
N ARG A 292 15.64 14.30 33.70
CA ARG A 292 14.74 13.66 32.70
C ARG A 292 13.27 13.66 33.12
N MET A 293 12.99 13.94 34.37
CA MET A 293 11.66 13.82 34.96
C MET A 293 11.49 14.86 36.05
N THR A 294 10.27 15.00 36.55
CA THR A 294 9.92 15.94 37.62
C THR A 294 10.38 15.43 38.98
N TYR A 295 10.47 16.32 39.98
CA TYR A 295 10.88 15.98 41.34
C TYR A 295 10.10 14.79 41.90
N ASP A 296 8.76 14.84 41.78
CA ASP A 296 7.86 13.80 42.29
C ASP A 296 8.11 12.43 41.64
N LYS A 297 8.45 12.41 40.33
CA LYS A 297 8.80 11.16 39.65
C LYS A 297 10.12 10.60 40.15
N VAL A 298 11.14 11.44 40.36
CA VAL A 298 12.40 10.98 40.97
C VAL A 298 12.14 10.45 42.38
N LYS A 299 11.30 11.14 43.17
CA LYS A 299 10.95 10.72 44.53
C LYS A 299 10.19 9.39 44.56
N ALA A 300 9.26 9.19 43.63
CA ALA A 300 8.56 7.92 43.47
C ALA A 300 9.54 6.77 43.13
N LEU A 301 10.51 7.01 42.24
CA LEU A 301 11.55 6.03 41.94
C LEU A 301 12.46 5.73 43.14
N GLU A 302 12.74 6.73 43.98
CA GLU A 302 13.50 6.52 45.22
C GLU A 302 12.75 5.60 46.18
N ASN A 303 11.47 5.89 46.38
CA ASN A 303 10.60 5.13 47.27
C ASN A 303 10.37 3.69 46.76
N ASP A 304 10.50 3.46 45.45
CA ASP A 304 10.47 2.12 44.84
C ASP A 304 11.89 1.48 44.70
N ASN A 305 12.91 2.03 45.37
CA ASN A 305 14.28 1.49 45.34
C ASN A 305 14.90 1.38 43.92
N ARG A 306 14.48 2.26 43.00
CA ARG A 306 14.97 2.30 41.60
C ARG A 306 16.11 3.29 41.39
N LEU A 307 16.43 4.12 42.38
CA LEU A 307 17.55 5.05 42.27
C LEU A 307 18.88 4.39 42.62
N ILE A 308 19.92 4.82 41.92
CA ILE A 308 21.31 4.47 42.20
C ILE A 308 21.99 5.73 42.75
N THR A 309 22.24 5.72 44.06
CA THR A 309 22.74 6.89 44.83
C THR A 309 24.22 6.77 45.22
N SER A 310 24.87 5.64 44.93
CA SER A 310 26.29 5.38 45.27
C SER A 310 27.32 6.11 44.39
N GLY A 311 26.87 6.75 43.30
CA GLY A 311 27.75 7.44 42.34
C GLY A 311 27.86 8.96 42.56
N LYS A 312 28.64 9.61 41.68
CA LYS A 312 28.73 11.08 41.60
C LYS A 312 27.48 11.73 41.00
N THR A 313 26.69 10.97 40.23
CA THR A 313 25.46 11.43 39.59
C THR A 313 24.32 10.48 39.93
N LEU A 314 23.12 11.03 40.05
CA LEU A 314 21.91 10.25 40.29
C LEU A 314 21.52 9.49 39.02
N ARG A 315 21.26 8.19 39.15
CA ARG A 315 20.89 7.31 38.03
C ARG A 315 19.67 6.46 38.41
N VAL A 316 19.03 5.88 37.42
CA VAL A 316 17.86 4.99 37.60
C VAL A 316 18.16 3.59 37.07
N LYS A 317 17.60 2.59 37.74
CA LYS A 317 17.57 1.18 37.32
C LYS A 317 16.41 0.98 36.35
N ASP A 318 16.73 0.56 35.14
CA ASP A 318 15.75 0.16 34.12
C ASP A 318 15.77 -1.36 33.98
N TYR A 319 14.69 -2.04 34.35
CA TYR A 319 14.67 -3.50 34.52
C TYR A 319 14.24 -4.22 33.23
N TRP A 320 14.91 -5.34 32.91
CA TRP A 320 14.70 -6.11 31.69
C TRP A 320 13.29 -6.70 31.60
N ASN A 321 12.79 -7.23 32.71
CA ASN A 321 11.49 -7.90 32.78
C ASN A 321 10.30 -6.92 32.77
N GLU A 322 10.56 -5.62 32.91
CA GLU A 322 9.52 -4.58 33.01
C GLU A 322 9.41 -3.73 31.73
N ARG A 323 10.10 -4.12 30.66
CA ARG A 323 10.04 -3.39 29.40
C ARG A 323 8.68 -3.56 28.77
N ALA A 324 8.13 -2.43 28.28
CA ALA A 324 6.84 -2.40 27.60
C ALA A 324 6.82 -3.16 26.26
N SER A 325 7.99 -3.47 25.69
CA SER A 325 8.13 -4.19 24.43
C SER A 325 9.42 -5.01 24.40
N GLU A 326 9.40 -6.12 23.66
CA GLU A 326 10.58 -6.96 23.47
C GLU A 326 11.66 -6.30 22.60
N GLY A 327 11.25 -5.35 21.74
CA GLY A 327 12.11 -4.63 20.81
C GLY A 327 12.15 -3.12 21.02
N LYS A 328 12.92 -2.43 20.18
CA LYS A 328 12.90 -0.97 20.04
C LYS A 328 11.88 -0.61 18.96
N ARG A 329 11.05 0.43 19.18
CA ARG A 329 10.17 0.95 18.11
C ARG A 329 11.00 1.25 16.85
N ILE A 330 10.47 0.88 15.68
CA ILE A 330 11.15 1.12 14.40
C ILE A 330 11.41 2.61 14.19
N ASP A 331 12.51 2.92 13.51
CA ASP A 331 12.90 4.26 13.06
C ASP A 331 13.08 4.23 11.53
N THR A 332 13.53 5.34 10.94
CA THR A 332 13.63 5.49 9.48
C THR A 332 14.80 4.72 8.85
N LEU A 333 15.72 4.16 9.64
CA LEU A 333 16.86 3.40 9.13
C LEU A 333 16.69 1.91 9.40
N TRP A 334 16.37 1.16 8.36
CA TRP A 334 16.17 -0.29 8.40
C TRP A 334 17.44 -1.02 7.93
N SER A 335 18.44 -1.02 8.82
CA SER A 335 19.69 -1.75 8.60
C SER A 335 19.69 -3.16 9.22
N ASP A 336 18.62 -3.53 9.92
CA ASP A 336 18.44 -4.81 10.62
C ASP A 336 17.64 -5.84 9.81
N LEU A 337 17.06 -5.43 8.68
CA LEU A 337 16.33 -6.31 7.78
C LEU A 337 17.26 -7.11 6.86
N PRO A 338 16.79 -8.26 6.34
CA PRO A 338 17.52 -9.00 5.31
C PRO A 338 17.79 -8.15 4.06
N GLU A 339 18.88 -8.48 3.36
CA GLU A 339 19.31 -7.86 2.10
C GLU A 339 18.65 -8.53 0.87
N ASN A 340 18.79 -7.93 -0.32
CA ASN A 340 18.29 -8.49 -1.58
C ASN A 340 18.72 -9.94 -1.81
N THR A 341 19.98 -10.29 -1.48
CA THR A 341 20.49 -11.66 -1.67
C THR A 341 19.76 -12.69 -0.81
N THR A 342 19.19 -12.28 0.32
CA THR A 342 18.35 -13.15 1.15
C THR A 342 17.01 -13.39 0.47
N GLY A 343 16.40 -12.36 -0.14
CA GLY A 343 15.15 -12.50 -0.91
C GLY A 343 15.30 -13.50 -2.04
N SER A 344 16.38 -13.42 -2.83
CA SER A 344 16.65 -14.40 -3.90
C SER A 344 16.78 -15.83 -3.37
N LYS A 345 17.55 -16.03 -2.28
CA LYS A 345 17.71 -17.36 -1.66
C LYS A 345 16.41 -17.91 -1.09
N GLU A 346 15.59 -17.03 -0.52
CA GLU A 346 14.27 -17.39 0.02
C GLU A 346 13.37 -17.90 -1.10
N LEU A 347 13.27 -17.15 -2.21
CA LEU A 347 12.47 -17.56 -3.35
C LEU A 347 12.99 -18.85 -3.99
N ASP A 348 14.30 -18.97 -4.20
CA ASP A 348 14.92 -20.18 -4.77
C ASP A 348 14.58 -21.43 -3.94
N LYS A 349 14.60 -21.29 -2.61
CA LYS A 349 14.25 -22.37 -1.67
C LYS A 349 12.78 -22.74 -1.80
N VAL A 350 11.87 -21.74 -1.82
CA VAL A 350 10.43 -21.97 -1.91
C VAL A 350 10.05 -22.61 -3.24
N LEU A 351 10.61 -22.12 -4.36
CA LEU A 351 10.35 -22.67 -5.69
C LEU A 351 11.06 -24.01 -5.96
N ARG A 352 12.04 -24.36 -5.12
CA ARG A 352 12.94 -25.51 -5.30
C ARG A 352 13.73 -25.43 -6.61
N GLU A 353 14.01 -24.22 -7.06
CA GLU A 353 14.61 -23.92 -8.36
C GLU A 353 15.33 -22.57 -8.28
N LYS A 354 16.52 -22.45 -8.88
CA LYS A 354 17.34 -21.23 -8.77
C LYS A 354 17.09 -20.25 -9.91
N GLY A 355 17.04 -18.96 -9.58
CA GLY A 355 17.12 -17.88 -10.57
C GLY A 355 15.89 -17.76 -11.47
N LYS A 356 14.72 -18.22 -11.01
CA LYS A 356 13.45 -18.10 -11.73
C LYS A 356 12.91 -16.67 -11.77
N PHE A 357 13.35 -15.80 -10.87
CA PHE A 357 12.94 -14.40 -10.80
C PHE A 357 14.08 -13.55 -10.24
N ASP A 358 14.26 -12.37 -10.82
CA ASP A 358 15.33 -11.46 -10.46
C ASP A 358 14.91 -10.50 -9.34
N ASN A 359 15.79 -10.34 -8.35
CA ASN A 359 15.65 -9.34 -7.28
C ASN A 359 14.31 -9.35 -6.50
N PRO A 360 13.76 -10.50 -6.08
CA PRO A 360 12.56 -10.51 -5.24
C PRO A 360 12.85 -9.83 -3.90
N LYS A 361 11.89 -9.04 -3.40
CA LYS A 361 12.01 -8.43 -2.06
C LYS A 361 11.98 -9.52 -0.97
N PRO A 362 12.75 -9.38 0.12
CA PRO A 362 12.68 -10.31 1.25
C PRO A 362 11.35 -10.21 1.99
N THR A 363 10.79 -11.33 2.43
CA THR A 363 9.47 -11.35 3.10
C THR A 363 9.45 -10.47 4.36
N LYS A 364 10.52 -10.51 5.17
CA LYS A 364 10.65 -9.69 6.38
C LYS A 364 10.60 -8.16 6.14
N LEU A 365 10.92 -7.68 4.93
CA LEU A 365 10.74 -6.26 4.58
C LEU A 365 9.26 -5.92 4.46
N ILE A 366 8.50 -6.77 3.78
CA ILE A 366 7.06 -6.58 3.57
C ILE A 366 6.31 -6.76 4.88
N GLU A 367 6.67 -7.79 5.67
CA GLU A 367 6.10 -8.02 7.00
C GLU A 367 6.24 -6.76 7.88
N ARG A 368 7.40 -6.09 7.87
CA ARG A 368 7.59 -4.86 8.64
C ARG A 368 6.66 -3.74 8.19
N CYS A 369 6.39 -3.62 6.90
CA CYS A 369 5.43 -2.63 6.38
C CYS A 369 4.01 -2.98 6.85
N LEU A 370 3.61 -4.25 6.76
CA LEU A 370 2.28 -4.71 7.15
C LEU A 370 2.03 -4.66 8.67
N GLN A 371 3.07 -4.84 9.49
CA GLN A 371 3.02 -4.67 10.95
C GLN A 371 2.68 -3.24 11.40
N ILE A 372 2.87 -2.24 10.53
CA ILE A 372 2.49 -0.84 10.80
C ILE A 372 0.97 -0.64 10.63
N SER A 373 0.27 -1.59 10.01
CA SER A 373 -1.19 -1.57 9.85
C SER A 373 -1.89 -2.52 10.85
N THR A 374 -3.20 -2.69 10.69
CA THR A 374 -4.02 -3.58 11.52
C THR A 374 -3.78 -5.06 11.20
N LYS A 375 -4.22 -5.92 12.13
CA LYS A 375 -4.03 -7.38 12.03
C LYS A 375 -5.08 -8.09 11.18
N ASP A 376 -6.11 -7.38 10.75
CA ASP A 376 -7.23 -7.82 9.92
C ASP A 376 -7.25 -7.08 8.57
N ALA A 377 -6.11 -6.48 8.20
CA ALA A 377 -6.00 -5.64 7.01
C ALA A 377 -6.24 -6.42 5.71
N LEU A 378 -7.00 -5.83 4.80
CA LEU A 378 -7.03 -6.22 3.39
C LEU A 378 -5.86 -5.55 2.65
N VAL A 379 -4.92 -6.37 2.19
CA VAL A 379 -3.65 -5.97 1.58
C VAL A 379 -3.73 -6.11 0.06
N LEU A 380 -3.43 -5.04 -0.67
CA LEU A 380 -3.32 -5.06 -2.13
C LEU A 380 -1.88 -4.85 -2.58
N ASP A 381 -1.41 -5.68 -3.50
CA ASP A 381 -0.16 -5.49 -4.22
C ASP A 381 -0.38 -5.71 -5.71
N PHE A 382 -0.42 -4.60 -6.46
CA PHE A 382 -0.62 -4.61 -7.91
C PHE A 382 0.70 -4.58 -8.71
N PHE A 383 1.82 -4.85 -8.05
CA PHE A 383 3.12 -5.17 -8.63
C PHE A 383 3.68 -6.42 -7.96
N ALA A 384 2.86 -7.47 -7.83
CA ALA A 384 3.15 -8.60 -6.95
C ALA A 384 4.45 -9.34 -7.29
N GLY A 385 4.87 -9.30 -8.56
CA GLY A 385 6.17 -9.79 -9.01
C GLY A 385 6.36 -11.26 -8.67
N SER A 386 7.12 -11.55 -7.61
CA SER A 386 7.36 -12.93 -7.15
C SER A 386 6.36 -13.46 -6.13
N GLY A 387 5.36 -12.68 -5.72
CA GLY A 387 4.38 -13.05 -4.69
C GLY A 387 4.87 -12.89 -3.25
N THR A 388 5.86 -12.04 -3.01
CA THR A 388 6.40 -11.80 -1.65
C THR A 388 5.33 -11.32 -0.68
N THR A 389 4.42 -10.44 -1.12
CA THR A 389 3.37 -9.87 -0.25
C THR A 389 2.39 -10.92 0.25
N GLY A 390 1.93 -11.84 -0.59
CA GLY A 390 1.05 -12.93 -0.16
C GLY A 390 1.74 -13.87 0.84
N HIS A 391 3.03 -14.18 0.63
CA HIS A 391 3.81 -14.94 1.60
C HIS A 391 3.95 -14.20 2.94
N ALA A 392 4.22 -12.88 2.92
CA ALA A 392 4.34 -12.08 4.13
C ALA A 392 3.03 -12.02 4.93
N VAL A 393 1.89 -11.92 4.25
CA VAL A 393 0.57 -11.96 4.88
C VAL A 393 0.34 -13.30 5.58
N ALA A 394 0.53 -14.42 4.87
CA ALA A 394 0.34 -15.74 5.44
C ALA A 394 1.28 -16.01 6.63
N GLN A 395 2.54 -15.56 6.53
CA GLN A 395 3.53 -15.66 7.61
C GLN A 395 3.11 -14.83 8.83
N LEU A 396 2.69 -13.58 8.66
CA LEU A 396 2.27 -12.73 9.78
C LEU A 396 1.04 -13.27 10.48
N ASN A 397 0.02 -13.74 9.75
CA ASN A 397 -1.18 -14.32 10.36
C ASN A 397 -0.82 -15.52 11.26
N LYS A 398 0.14 -16.36 10.83
CA LYS A 398 0.68 -17.44 11.67
C LYS A 398 1.46 -16.94 12.88
N GLU A 399 2.29 -15.90 12.72
CA GLU A 399 3.15 -15.37 13.78
C GLU A 399 2.36 -14.61 14.86
N ASP A 400 1.34 -13.84 14.48
CA ASP A 400 0.69 -12.86 15.35
C ASP A 400 -0.81 -13.08 15.56
N GLY A 401 -1.37 -14.16 15.02
CA GLY A 401 -2.78 -14.53 15.10
C GLY A 401 -3.71 -13.58 14.36
N GLY A 402 -3.19 -12.80 13.41
CA GLY A 402 -3.98 -11.93 12.55
C GLY A 402 -4.84 -12.68 11.53
N ASP A 403 -5.72 -11.94 10.89
CA ASP A 403 -6.65 -12.38 9.84
C ASP A 403 -6.56 -11.47 8.62
N ARG A 404 -5.33 -11.12 8.22
CA ARG A 404 -5.08 -10.31 7.04
C ARG A 404 -5.41 -11.11 5.79
N LYS A 405 -6.04 -10.47 4.81
CA LYS A 405 -6.28 -11.05 3.48
C LYS A 405 -5.47 -10.30 2.43
N TYR A 406 -5.23 -10.92 1.27
CA TYR A 406 -4.49 -10.29 0.19
C TYR A 406 -5.14 -10.40 -1.18
N ILE A 407 -4.89 -9.39 -1.99
CA ILE A 407 -5.15 -9.35 -3.44
C ILE A 407 -3.82 -9.03 -4.12
N LEU A 408 -3.34 -9.96 -4.94
CA LEU A 408 -2.12 -9.78 -5.73
C LEU A 408 -2.51 -9.58 -7.19
N CYS A 409 -1.88 -8.64 -7.87
CA CYS A 409 -1.93 -8.54 -9.32
C CYS A 409 -0.51 -8.57 -9.90
N THR A 410 -0.31 -9.42 -10.91
CA THR A 410 0.92 -9.44 -11.70
C THR A 410 0.61 -9.88 -13.12
N ASN A 411 1.34 -9.31 -14.09
CA ASN A 411 1.30 -9.83 -15.44
C ASN A 411 1.93 -11.24 -15.49
N ASN A 412 1.69 -11.94 -16.59
CA ASN A 412 2.28 -13.26 -16.85
C ASN A 412 3.41 -13.20 -17.87
N GLU A 413 4.07 -12.03 -18.03
CA GLU A 413 5.27 -11.96 -18.87
C GLU A 413 6.32 -12.93 -18.33
N ASN A 414 7.00 -13.68 -19.22
CA ASN A 414 7.97 -14.71 -18.83
C ASN A 414 7.41 -15.75 -17.83
N ASN A 415 6.09 -16.01 -17.87
CA ASN A 415 5.38 -16.92 -16.96
C ASN A 415 5.49 -16.53 -15.47
N ILE A 416 5.70 -15.25 -15.16
CA ILE A 416 5.89 -14.78 -13.77
C ILE A 416 4.68 -15.14 -12.89
N CYS A 417 3.46 -14.88 -13.33
CA CYS A 417 2.28 -15.16 -12.52
C CYS A 417 2.14 -16.66 -12.23
N GLU A 418 2.24 -17.50 -13.27
CA GLU A 418 1.98 -18.94 -13.15
C GLU A 418 3.14 -19.72 -12.53
N GLU A 419 4.38 -19.49 -12.98
CA GLU A 419 5.55 -20.28 -12.58
C GLU A 419 6.30 -19.73 -11.37
N VAL A 420 6.09 -18.45 -11.02
CA VAL A 420 6.76 -17.81 -9.88
C VAL A 420 5.76 -17.50 -8.77
N THR A 421 4.81 -16.59 -8.99
CA THR A 421 3.89 -16.12 -7.94
C THR A 421 2.96 -17.23 -7.45
N TYR A 422 2.20 -17.84 -8.36
CA TYR A 422 1.29 -18.93 -8.01
C TYR A 422 2.04 -20.11 -7.42
N LYS A 423 3.15 -20.52 -8.04
CA LYS A 423 4.00 -21.61 -7.51
C LYS A 423 4.56 -21.31 -6.13
N ARG A 424 4.97 -20.07 -5.84
CA ARG A 424 5.40 -19.64 -4.50
C ARG A 424 4.26 -19.82 -3.49
N LEU A 425 3.07 -19.31 -3.78
CA LEU A 425 1.90 -19.38 -2.89
C LEU A 425 1.44 -20.83 -2.66
N THR A 426 1.47 -21.66 -3.70
CA THR A 426 1.18 -23.10 -3.59
C THR A 426 2.22 -23.82 -2.72
N ASN A 427 3.50 -23.52 -2.89
CA ASN A 427 4.58 -24.25 -2.20
C ASN A 427 4.69 -23.92 -0.70
N ILE A 428 4.14 -22.79 -0.25
CA ILE A 428 4.13 -22.44 1.18
C ILE A 428 2.92 -23.00 1.93
N GLN A 429 1.95 -23.63 1.26
CA GLN A 429 0.69 -24.10 1.86
C GLN A 429 0.88 -25.08 3.01
N ASP A 430 1.88 -25.96 2.90
CA ASP A 430 2.18 -26.96 3.94
C ASP A 430 2.51 -26.31 5.29
N ASP A 431 3.22 -25.17 5.26
CA ASP A 431 3.65 -24.44 6.45
C ASP A 431 2.69 -23.29 6.81
N LEU A 432 2.01 -22.72 5.81
CA LEU A 432 1.21 -21.50 5.85
C LEU A 432 -0.10 -21.70 5.07
N PRO A 433 -1.06 -22.48 5.60
CA PRO A 433 -2.30 -22.79 4.89
C PRO A 433 -3.14 -21.53 4.66
N HIS A 434 -3.55 -21.32 3.41
CA HIS A 434 -4.40 -20.20 3.00
C HIS A 434 -5.20 -20.55 1.73
N ASN A 435 -6.42 -20.03 1.61
CA ASN A 435 -7.23 -20.23 0.42
C ASN A 435 -6.92 -19.16 -0.65
N LEU A 436 -6.95 -19.55 -1.92
CA LEU A 436 -6.62 -18.67 -3.05
C LEU A 436 -7.53 -18.95 -4.25
N LYS A 437 -8.15 -17.91 -4.81
CA LYS A 437 -8.77 -17.94 -6.14
C LYS A 437 -7.83 -17.29 -7.17
N TYR A 438 -7.83 -17.85 -8.38
CA TYR A 438 -6.97 -17.41 -9.47
C TYR A 438 -7.81 -16.84 -10.60
N PHE A 439 -7.66 -15.55 -10.90
CA PHE A 439 -8.42 -14.86 -11.95
C PHE A 439 -7.49 -14.36 -13.04
N LYS A 440 -7.95 -14.41 -14.30
CA LYS A 440 -7.26 -13.84 -15.47
C LYS A 440 -8.04 -12.65 -16.00
N THR A 441 -7.32 -11.61 -16.44
CA THR A 441 -7.96 -10.48 -17.15
C THR A 441 -8.39 -10.90 -18.55
N LYS A 442 -9.55 -10.40 -18.99
CA LYS A 442 -10.03 -10.53 -20.38
C LYS A 442 -10.82 -9.28 -20.78
N PHE A 443 -10.88 -9.02 -22.08
CA PHE A 443 -11.75 -8.01 -22.65
C PHE A 443 -12.94 -8.63 -23.39
N LEU A 444 -14.13 -8.08 -23.16
CA LEU A 444 -15.33 -8.31 -23.99
C LEU A 444 -15.48 -7.19 -25.02
N SER A 445 -16.03 -7.51 -26.19
CA SER A 445 -16.34 -6.51 -27.21
C SER A 445 -17.60 -5.73 -26.81
N LYS A 446 -17.63 -4.41 -26.98
CA LYS A 446 -18.87 -3.63 -26.78
C LYS A 446 -19.93 -3.91 -27.85
N ASP A 447 -19.51 -4.40 -29.01
CA ASP A 447 -20.40 -4.73 -30.14
C ASP A 447 -20.93 -6.18 -30.10
N ASP A 448 -20.75 -6.89 -28.98
CA ASP A 448 -21.23 -8.26 -28.81
C ASP A 448 -22.77 -8.27 -28.65
N GLU A 449 -23.48 -8.99 -29.53
CA GLU A 449 -24.94 -9.10 -29.49
C GLU A 449 -25.45 -9.74 -28.19
N GLU A 450 -24.61 -10.56 -27.52
CA GLU A 450 -24.91 -11.21 -26.23
C GLU A 450 -24.17 -10.53 -25.06
N LEU A 451 -23.73 -9.27 -25.22
CA LEU A 451 -22.92 -8.56 -24.23
C LEU A 451 -23.57 -8.56 -22.84
N GLU A 452 -24.88 -8.27 -22.76
CA GLU A 452 -25.58 -8.22 -21.48
C GLU A 452 -25.52 -9.57 -20.75
N PHE A 453 -25.77 -10.68 -21.46
CA PHE A 453 -25.72 -12.03 -20.89
C PHE A 453 -24.30 -12.40 -20.45
N SER A 454 -23.30 -12.06 -21.26
CA SER A 454 -21.88 -12.27 -20.93
C SER A 454 -21.48 -11.49 -19.68
N LEU A 455 -21.88 -10.22 -19.55
CA LEU A 455 -21.56 -9.40 -18.38
C LEU A 455 -22.22 -9.93 -17.10
N LEU A 456 -23.45 -10.42 -17.18
CA LEU A 456 -24.13 -11.07 -16.05
C LEU A 456 -23.32 -12.26 -15.53
N HIS A 457 -22.73 -13.09 -16.40
CA HIS A 457 -21.87 -14.19 -15.96
C HIS A 457 -20.64 -13.69 -15.16
N HIS A 458 -20.05 -12.56 -15.54
CA HIS A 458 -18.91 -11.98 -14.84
C HIS A 458 -19.26 -11.27 -13.52
N VAL A 459 -20.54 -10.97 -13.28
CA VAL A 459 -21.01 -10.48 -11.96
C VAL A 459 -20.70 -11.49 -10.86
N HIS A 460 -20.77 -12.80 -11.14
CA HIS A 460 -20.38 -13.83 -10.17
C HIS A 460 -18.96 -13.61 -9.65
N THR A 461 -18.00 -13.46 -10.58
CA THR A 461 -16.59 -13.22 -10.24
C THR A 461 -16.41 -11.94 -9.43
N LEU A 462 -17.15 -10.88 -9.75
CA LEU A 462 -17.08 -9.61 -9.01
C LEU A 462 -17.63 -9.74 -7.59
N ILE A 463 -18.73 -10.47 -7.39
CA ILE A 463 -19.29 -10.73 -6.06
C ILE A 463 -18.31 -11.55 -5.21
N GLU A 464 -17.73 -12.60 -5.78
CA GLU A 464 -16.72 -13.42 -5.10
C GLU A 464 -15.51 -12.60 -4.69
N LEU A 465 -14.99 -11.80 -5.62
CA LEU A 465 -13.88 -10.88 -5.39
C LEU A 465 -14.23 -9.87 -4.28
N GLU A 466 -15.40 -9.24 -4.38
CA GLU A 466 -15.86 -8.21 -3.45
C GLU A 466 -16.02 -8.72 -2.01
N HIS A 467 -16.51 -9.95 -1.85
CA HIS A 467 -16.77 -10.51 -0.54
C HIS A 467 -15.64 -11.40 -0.02
N GLY A 468 -14.65 -11.70 -0.85
CA GLY A 468 -13.57 -12.60 -0.46
C GLY A 468 -14.01 -14.05 -0.32
N ILE A 469 -14.92 -14.54 -1.16
CA ILE A 469 -15.56 -15.86 -0.99
C ILE A 469 -15.52 -16.70 -2.26
N ASP A 470 -15.82 -17.99 -2.13
CA ASP A 470 -16.29 -18.84 -3.22
C ASP A 470 -17.80 -19.02 -3.09
N LEU A 471 -18.57 -18.59 -4.09
CA LEU A 471 -20.04 -18.69 -4.06
C LEU A 471 -20.52 -20.14 -3.91
N LYS A 472 -19.76 -21.12 -4.41
CA LYS A 472 -20.09 -22.56 -4.30
C LYS A 472 -20.00 -23.08 -2.86
N GLU A 473 -19.32 -22.36 -1.97
CA GLU A 473 -19.05 -22.77 -0.58
C GLU A 473 -19.58 -21.76 0.46
N SER A 474 -20.21 -20.68 -0.01
CA SER A 474 -20.68 -19.58 0.83
C SER A 474 -22.17 -19.68 1.19
N ASP A 475 -22.63 -18.79 2.06
CA ASP A 475 -24.06 -18.57 2.32
C ASP A 475 -24.72 -17.58 1.35
N LYS A 476 -24.06 -17.31 0.22
CA LYS A 476 -24.50 -16.38 -0.81
C LYS A 476 -24.67 -17.11 -2.13
N ALA A 477 -25.69 -16.72 -2.88
CA ALA A 477 -25.96 -17.25 -4.21
C ALA A 477 -26.37 -16.13 -5.17
N THR A 478 -26.43 -16.46 -6.45
CA THR A 478 -26.78 -15.54 -7.53
C THR A 478 -27.87 -16.16 -8.40
N ALA A 479 -28.79 -15.32 -8.87
CA ALA A 479 -29.83 -15.74 -9.82
C ALA A 479 -30.26 -14.54 -10.68
N PHE A 480 -29.98 -14.61 -11.98
CA PHE A 480 -30.20 -13.48 -12.89
C PHE A 480 -31.47 -13.62 -13.73
N SER A 481 -32.11 -14.79 -13.74
CA SER A 481 -33.43 -15.01 -14.34
C SER A 481 -34.46 -15.54 -13.32
N LEU A 482 -35.75 -15.33 -13.58
CA LEU A 482 -36.83 -15.95 -12.78
C LEU A 482 -36.74 -17.48 -12.78
N SER A 483 -36.27 -18.08 -13.88
CA SER A 483 -36.06 -19.52 -14.01
C SER A 483 -34.97 -20.01 -13.06
N GLU A 484 -33.84 -19.30 -12.99
CA GLU A 484 -32.77 -19.59 -12.03
C GLU A 484 -33.27 -19.41 -10.59
N LEU A 485 -33.92 -18.29 -10.30
CA LEU A 485 -34.48 -17.99 -8.98
C LEU A 485 -35.35 -19.14 -8.45
N ARG A 486 -36.27 -19.63 -9.27
CA ARG A 486 -37.22 -20.70 -8.92
C ARG A 486 -36.54 -22.08 -8.77
N LYS A 487 -35.38 -22.30 -9.39
CA LYS A 487 -34.63 -23.55 -9.36
C LYS A 487 -33.49 -23.57 -8.34
N LEU A 488 -33.09 -22.41 -7.81
CA LEU A 488 -31.93 -22.26 -6.93
C LEU A 488 -32.06 -23.09 -5.66
N ASP A 489 -31.07 -23.91 -5.29
CA ASP A 489 -31.08 -24.56 -3.98
C ASP A 489 -30.85 -23.51 -2.88
N LEU A 490 -31.79 -23.40 -1.94
CA LEU A 490 -31.74 -22.42 -0.85
C LEU A 490 -31.14 -23.00 0.44
N SER A 491 -30.73 -24.27 0.42
CA SER A 491 -30.18 -24.95 1.59
C SER A 491 -28.92 -24.24 2.09
N GLY A 492 -29.00 -23.60 3.26
CA GLY A 492 -27.89 -22.87 3.88
C GLY A 492 -27.60 -21.49 3.30
N ILE A 493 -28.39 -21.02 2.32
CA ILE A 493 -28.27 -19.69 1.72
C ILE A 493 -28.96 -18.66 2.62
N LYS A 494 -28.26 -17.53 2.85
CA LYS A 494 -28.78 -16.37 3.59
C LYS A 494 -28.98 -15.15 2.72
N THR A 495 -28.23 -15.03 1.63
CA THR A 495 -28.30 -13.88 0.72
C THR A 495 -28.33 -14.34 -0.74
N VAL A 496 -29.18 -13.75 -1.56
CA VAL A 496 -29.24 -14.01 -3.00
C VAL A 496 -29.14 -12.70 -3.77
N TYR A 497 -28.17 -12.62 -4.66
CA TYR A 497 -28.01 -11.51 -5.59
C TYR A 497 -28.87 -11.75 -6.82
N VAL A 498 -29.76 -10.79 -7.09
CA VAL A 498 -30.81 -10.91 -8.11
C VAL A 498 -30.74 -9.78 -9.12
N ARG A 499 -31.01 -10.07 -10.40
CA ARG A 499 -31.15 -9.00 -11.39
C ARG A 499 -32.39 -8.18 -11.05
N GLN A 500 -32.28 -6.85 -10.99
CA GLN A 500 -33.37 -5.94 -10.58
C GLN A 500 -34.68 -6.18 -11.34
N GLN A 501 -34.62 -6.41 -12.65
CA GLN A 501 -35.82 -6.75 -13.44
C GLN A 501 -36.44 -8.08 -13.00
N SER A 502 -35.62 -9.11 -12.76
CA SER A 502 -36.07 -10.42 -12.30
C SER A 502 -36.67 -10.33 -10.89
N HIS A 503 -36.09 -9.52 -10.01
CA HIS A 503 -36.61 -9.24 -8.68
C HIS A 503 -37.97 -8.52 -8.73
N ALA A 504 -38.10 -7.49 -9.57
CA ALA A 504 -39.34 -6.74 -9.75
C ALA A 504 -40.50 -7.59 -10.33
N MET A 505 -40.18 -8.66 -11.05
CA MET A 505 -41.16 -9.60 -11.61
C MET A 505 -41.53 -10.77 -10.66
N MET A 506 -40.97 -10.82 -9.45
CA MET A 506 -41.27 -11.89 -8.50
C MET A 506 -42.74 -11.84 -8.05
N GLU A 507 -43.37 -13.01 -8.03
CA GLU A 507 -44.74 -13.15 -7.55
C GLU A 507 -44.77 -13.43 -6.04
N LYS A 508 -45.96 -13.35 -5.43
CA LYS A 508 -46.13 -13.62 -3.99
C LYS A 508 -45.58 -14.98 -3.55
N LEU A 509 -45.73 -16.01 -4.39
CA LEU A 509 -45.19 -17.35 -4.10
C LEU A 509 -43.66 -17.36 -4.13
N ASP A 510 -43.05 -16.60 -5.04
CA ASP A 510 -41.61 -16.43 -5.09
C ASP A 510 -41.13 -15.74 -3.80
N LEU A 511 -41.77 -14.64 -3.38
CA LEU A 511 -41.40 -13.92 -2.15
C LEU A 511 -41.50 -14.80 -0.89
N VAL A 512 -42.52 -15.65 -0.77
CA VAL A 512 -42.67 -16.59 0.36
C VAL A 512 -41.53 -17.61 0.37
N ARG A 513 -41.05 -18.06 -0.79
CA ARG A 513 -39.93 -19.00 -0.89
C ARG A 513 -38.62 -18.43 -0.35
N PHE A 514 -38.43 -17.12 -0.46
CA PHE A 514 -37.24 -16.41 0.04
C PHE A 514 -37.46 -15.76 1.42
N GLU A 515 -38.51 -16.16 2.15
CA GLU A 515 -38.74 -15.65 3.52
C GLU A 515 -37.54 -16.00 4.42
N GLY A 516 -36.94 -14.99 5.06
CA GLY A 516 -35.72 -15.14 5.87
C GLY A 516 -34.41 -15.13 5.08
N ILE A 517 -34.46 -14.98 3.75
CA ILE A 517 -33.29 -14.81 2.88
C ILE A 517 -33.26 -13.34 2.40
N GLU A 518 -32.10 -12.71 2.50
CA GLU A 518 -31.89 -11.37 1.99
C GLU A 518 -31.77 -11.37 0.47
N LEU A 519 -32.64 -10.64 -0.22
CA LEU A 519 -32.56 -10.43 -1.68
C LEU A 519 -31.88 -9.09 -1.95
N ILE A 520 -30.73 -9.13 -2.61
CA ILE A 520 -29.94 -7.96 -2.97
C ILE A 520 -30.00 -7.79 -4.47
N ASP A 521 -30.49 -6.66 -4.96
CA ASP A 521 -30.34 -6.33 -6.38
C ASP A 521 -28.86 -6.24 -6.72
N VAL A 522 -28.43 -6.98 -7.75
CA VAL A 522 -27.07 -6.88 -8.29
C VAL A 522 -26.76 -5.40 -8.47
N PRO A 523 -25.73 -4.88 -7.79
CA PRO A 523 -25.50 -3.47 -7.81
C PRO A 523 -25.28 -2.96 -9.24
N GLU A 524 -26.08 -1.97 -9.63
CA GLU A 524 -26.01 -1.34 -10.94
C GLU A 524 -24.58 -0.88 -11.26
N TYR A 525 -23.78 -0.49 -10.26
CA TYR A 525 -22.42 0.00 -10.46
C TYR A 525 -21.43 -1.02 -11.07
N TYR A 526 -21.72 -2.33 -11.10
CA TYR A 526 -20.78 -3.28 -11.71
C TYR A 526 -20.62 -3.08 -13.22
N PHE A 527 -21.69 -2.81 -13.97
CA PHE A 527 -21.59 -2.64 -15.43
C PHE A 527 -22.56 -1.60 -16.03
N THR A 528 -23.28 -0.82 -15.22
CA THR A 528 -24.30 0.12 -15.76
C THR A 528 -23.70 1.18 -16.67
N LYS A 529 -22.47 1.66 -16.40
CA LYS A 529 -21.81 2.62 -17.28
C LYS A 529 -21.52 2.00 -18.65
N GLU A 530 -20.99 0.79 -18.64
CA GLU A 530 -20.61 0.04 -19.83
C GLU A 530 -21.82 -0.39 -20.65
N LEU A 531 -22.90 -0.81 -20.00
CA LEU A 531 -24.18 -1.12 -20.65
C LEU A 531 -24.77 0.13 -21.32
N ARG A 532 -24.80 1.28 -20.63
CA ARG A 532 -25.24 2.55 -21.22
C ARG A 532 -24.37 2.99 -22.40
N GLU A 533 -23.06 2.83 -22.31
CA GLU A 533 -22.12 3.13 -23.40
C GLU A 533 -22.31 2.20 -24.61
N ALA A 534 -22.72 0.96 -24.38
CA ALA A 534 -23.07 -0.01 -25.42
C ALA A 534 -24.51 0.16 -25.95
N GLY A 535 -25.28 1.12 -25.41
CA GLY A 535 -26.65 1.39 -25.84
C GLY A 535 -27.71 0.41 -25.31
N LEU A 536 -27.42 -0.28 -24.21
CA LEU A 536 -28.28 -1.26 -23.54
C LEU A 536 -28.98 -0.69 -22.30
#